data_AF-A0A2N2ZNM8-F1
#
_entry.id   AF-A0A2N2ZNM8-F1
#
_cell.length_a   1.000
_cell.length_b   1.000
_cell.length_c   1.000
_cell.angle_alpha   90.00
_cell.angle_beta   90.00
_cell.angle_gamma   90.00
#
_symmetry.space_group_name_H-M   'P 1'
#
loop_
_entity.id
_entity.type
_entity.pdbx_description
1 polymer ?
#
loop_
_entity_poly.entity_id
_entity_poly.type
_entity_poly.pdbx_seq_one_letter_code
_entity_poly.pdbx_strand_id
1 'polypeptide(L)' 'MAITDRDLENTTRFPIRESFKSNEILAETVEAFNDKDFWGEHNYIKPEESIDEAIKRYGKRLKRLQE' A
#
# COMPACT_ATOMS: atom_id res chain seq x y z
N MET A 1 2.96 -3.83 5.78
CA MET A 1 2.29 -3.58 4.48
C MET A 1 1.89 -4.92 3.89
N ALA A 2 0.59 -5.17 3.77
CA ALA A 2 0.08 -6.37 3.09
C ALA A 2 -0.16 -6.02 1.62
N ILE A 3 0.32 -6.84 0.70
CA ILE A 3 0.15 -6.65 -0.76
C ILE A 3 -0.61 -7.86 -1.27
N THR A 4 -1.82 -7.64 -1.80
CA THR A 4 -2.79 -8.71 -2.08
C THR A 4 -3.10 -8.93 -3.54
N ASP A 5 -2.40 -8.24 -4.44
CA ASP A 5 -2.63 -8.31 -5.88
C ASP A 5 -1.31 -8.18 -6.65
N ARG A 6 -0.38 -9.11 -6.39
CA ARG A 6 0.87 -9.19 -7.14
C ARG A 6 0.65 -10.07 -8.35
N ASP A 7 0.47 -9.45 -9.50
CA ASP A 7 0.64 -10.13 -10.77
C ASP A 7 2.14 -10.30 -11.05
N LEU A 8 2.57 -11.54 -11.26
CA LEU A 8 3.94 -11.90 -11.58
C LEU A 8 4.06 -12.42 -13.03
N GLU A 9 2.95 -12.54 -13.74
CA GLU A 9 2.96 -12.95 -15.14
C GLU A 9 3.57 -11.83 -15.99
N ASN A 10 4.57 -12.17 -16.81
CA ASN A 10 5.27 -11.23 -17.71
C ASN A 10 6.02 -10.06 -17.05
N THR A 11 6.51 -10.22 -15.82
CA THR A 11 7.35 -9.19 -15.19
C THR A 11 8.76 -9.13 -15.81
N THR A 12 9.19 -7.95 -16.26
CA THR A 12 10.57 -7.68 -16.66
C THR A 12 11.33 -6.98 -15.53
N ARG A 13 12.56 -7.41 -15.27
CA ARG A 13 13.38 -6.81 -14.21
C ARG A 13 14.04 -5.54 -14.73
N PHE A 14 13.97 -4.47 -13.94
CA PHE A 14 14.70 -3.24 -14.23
C PHE A 14 16.22 -3.49 -14.28
N PRO A 15 16.93 -2.92 -15.27
CA PRO A 15 18.38 -2.87 -15.26
C PRO A 15 18.90 -2.17 -13.99
N ILE A 16 20.07 -2.59 -13.49
CA ILE A 16 20.70 -2.02 -12.28
C ILE A 16 20.91 -0.50 -12.39
N ARG A 17 21.19 0.01 -13.59
CA ARG A 17 21.38 1.45 -13.82
C ARG A 17 20.11 2.26 -13.59
N GLU A 18 18.94 1.65 -13.76
CA GLU A 18 17.62 2.26 -13.63
C GLU A 18 16.96 1.92 -12.29
N SER A 19 17.58 1.07 -11.47
CA SER A 19 17.05 0.66 -10.17
C SER A 19 17.46 1.65 -9.08
N PHE A 20 16.57 1.89 -8.13
CA PHE A 20 16.88 2.67 -6.93
C PHE A 20 17.97 2.02 -6.08
N LYS A 21 18.92 2.84 -5.61
CA LYS A 21 19.87 2.45 -4.58
C LYS A 21 19.25 2.60 -3.20
N SER A 22 19.78 1.87 -2.23
CA SER A 22 19.28 1.89 -0.84
C SER A 22 19.37 3.26 -0.16
N ASN A 23 20.18 4.18 -0.68
CA ASN A 23 20.36 5.54 -0.17
C ASN A 23 19.61 6.61 -1.00
N GLU A 24 18.87 6.21 -2.03
CA GLU A 24 18.06 7.12 -2.84
C GLU A 24 16.63 7.16 -2.29
N ILE A 25 16.06 8.36 -2.23
CA ILE A 25 14.69 8.60 -1.74
C ILE A 25 13.94 9.39 -2.81
N LEU A 26 12.70 9.00 -3.09
CA LEU A 26 11.80 9.79 -3.92
C LEU A 26 11.35 11.02 -3.12
N ALA A 27 11.89 12.20 -3.46
CA ALA A 27 11.63 13.43 -2.73
C ALA A 27 10.13 13.81 -2.69
N GLU A 28 9.38 13.45 -3.74
CA GLU A 28 7.94 13.67 -3.85
C GLU A 28 7.09 12.88 -2.83
N THR A 29 7.61 11.77 -2.29
CA THR A 29 6.89 10.96 -1.29
C THR A 29 7.30 11.28 0.14
N VAL A 30 8.18 12.26 0.36
CA VAL A 30 8.68 12.63 1.70
C VAL A 30 7.56 13.19 2.59
N GLU A 31 6.59 13.92 2.02
CA GLU A 31 5.47 14.48 2.76
C GLU A 31 4.64 13.40 3.47
N ALA A 32 4.48 12.23 2.84
CA ALA A 32 3.78 11.07 3.41
C ALA A 32 4.42 10.53 4.70
N PHE A 33 5.71 10.77 4.91
CA PHE A 33 6.41 10.36 6.13
C PHE A 33 6.27 11.37 7.27
N ASN A 34 5.94 12.62 6.95
CA ASN A 34 5.74 13.68 7.94
C ASN A 34 4.27 13.80 8.39
N ASP A 35 3.34 13.34 7.54
CA ASP A 35 1.92 13.31 7.86
C ASP A 35 1.57 12.12 8.77
N LYS A 36 1.20 12.43 10.02
CA LYS A 36 0.76 11.43 11.01
C LYS A 36 -0.57 10.77 10.63
N ASP A 37 -1.39 11.45 9.85
CA ASP A 37 -2.70 11.00 9.42
C ASP A 37 -2.66 10.37 8.02
N PHE A 38 -1.48 10.25 7.40
CA PHE A 38 -1.28 9.71 6.04
C PHE A 38 -2.01 8.37 5.82
N TRP A 39 -1.92 7.50 6.82
CA TRP A 39 -2.53 6.16 6.79
C TRP A 39 -4.01 6.15 7.22
N GLY A 40 -4.47 7.21 7.88
CA GLY A 40 -5.81 7.33 8.42
C GLY A 40 -6.13 6.36 9.56
N GLU A 41 -7.35 6.45 10.08
CA GLU A 41 -7.81 5.73 11.28
C GLU A 41 -7.92 4.20 11.09
N HIS A 42 -8.00 3.71 9.84
CA HIS A 42 -8.34 2.31 9.52
C HIS A 42 -7.23 1.55 8.79
N ASN A 43 -5.96 1.76 9.16
CA ASN A 43 -4.81 1.13 8.48
C ASN A 43 -4.26 -0.15 9.14
N TYR A 44 -4.92 -0.69 10.16
CA TYR A 44 -4.49 -1.93 10.78
C TYR A 44 -5.43 -3.09 10.42
N ILE A 45 -4.83 -4.22 10.07
CA ILE A 45 -5.52 -5.50 9.90
C ILE A 45 -5.02 -6.39 11.02
N LYS A 46 -5.94 -7.04 11.72
CA LYS A 46 -5.57 -7.98 12.78
C LYS A 46 -4.92 -9.21 12.16
N PRO A 47 -3.83 -9.74 12.74
CA PRO A 47 -3.14 -10.92 12.21
C PRO A 47 -4.04 -12.15 12.02
N GLU A 48 -5.08 -12.29 12.84
CA GLU A 48 -6.02 -13.41 12.83
C GLU A 48 -7.11 -13.28 11.76
N GLU A 49 -7.20 -12.11 11.11
CA GLU A 49 -8.18 -11.84 10.07
C GLU A 49 -7.62 -12.11 8.68
N SER A 50 -8.42 -12.77 7.82
CA SER A 50 -8.06 -12.92 6.40
C SER A 50 -7.98 -11.55 5.72
N ILE A 51 -6.89 -11.31 4.98
CA ILE A 51 -6.68 -10.04 4.28
C ILE A 51 -7.81 -9.78 3.27
N ASP A 52 -8.30 -10.82 2.58
CA ASP A 52 -9.40 -10.69 1.62
C ASP A 52 -10.72 -10.28 2.29
N GLU A 53 -10.99 -10.81 3.48
CA GLU A 53 -12.18 -10.46 4.26
C GLU A 53 -12.09 -9.03 4.79
N ALA A 54 -10.90 -8.63 5.26
CA ALA A 54 -10.62 -7.27 5.69
C ALA A 54 -10.85 -6.27 4.54
N ILE A 55 -10.28 -6.53 3.35
CA ILE A 55 -10.44 -5.67 2.16
C ILE A 55 -11.92 -5.55 1.78
N LYS A 56 -12.67 -6.65 1.74
CA LYS A 56 -14.12 -6.63 1.42
C LYS A 56 -14.89 -5.78 2.43
N ARG A 57 -14.58 -5.88 3.73
CA ARG A 57 -15.23 -5.09 4.78
C ARG A 57 -14.90 -3.61 4.66
N TYR A 58 -13.63 -3.25 4.48
CA TYR A 58 -13.21 -1.86 4.33
C TYR A 58 -13.78 -1.23 3.06
N GLY A 59 -13.77 -1.94 1.93
CA GLY A 59 -14.38 -1.47 0.69
C GLY A 59 -15.88 -1.17 0.81
N LYS A 60 -16.64 -1.99 1.56
CA LYS A 60 -18.05 -1.71 1.87
C LYS A 60 -18.23 -0.44 2.71
N ARG A 61 -17.35 -0.21 3.69
CA ARG A 61 -17.41 0.97 4.56
C ARG A 61 -17.08 2.25 3.81
N LEU A 62 -16.06 2.22 2.95
CA LEU A 62 -15.67 3.35 2.10
C LEU A 62 -16.80 3.75 1.13
N LYS A 63 -17.46 2.79 0.49
CA LYS A 63 -18.60 3.07 -0.39
C LYS A 63 -19.73 3.82 0.32
N ARG A 64 -20.04 3.47 1.58
CA ARG A 64 -21.07 4.14 2.39
C ARG A 64 -20.69 5.54 2.86
N LEU A 65 -19.40 5.88 2.90
CA LEU A 65 -18.93 7.22 3.28
C LEU A 65 -18.90 8.18 2.08
N GLN A 66 -18.98 7.65 0.85
CA GLN A 66 -18.99 8.40 -0.40
C GLN A 66 -20.40 8.62 -0.97
N GLU A 67 -21.41 8.01 -0.36
CA GLU A 67 -22.85 8.26 -0.59
C GLU A 67 -23.36 9.35 0.37
#